data_AF-A0A819Y4G9-F1
#
_entry.id   AF-A0A819Y4G9-F1
#
_cell.length_a   1.000
_cell.length_b   1.000
_cell.length_c   1.000
_cell.angle_alpha   90.00
_cell.angle_beta   90.00
_cell.angle_gamma   90.00
#
_symmetry.space_group_name_H-M   'P 1'
#
loop_
_entity.id
_entity.type
_entity.pdbx_description
1 polymer ?
#
loop_
_entity_poly.entity_id
_entity_poly.type
_entity_poly.pdbx_seq_one_letter_code
_entity_poly.pdbx_strand_id
1 'polypeptide(L)'
;LIDSITEATTTSDRNNILNQLQKAVVDIACALAELHTKPIGSGDLALDSYLTESIRRARRLVSVVAKEHAKLQDIVDLDIDKVHNQLEHLIEECLCEQSKAAIVHGDAHPGNLFWDSLAGVTFIDTPSLHYSMDSMGKPIGTPERDIASFEGRLVELCRKAGISKNESKSFRDTFLNNYDAEKGGSLSEKKLKFFQLRFVLGELVQACNNERSKDIQGSKDIQEAIVSLKQILEKQWMDNQSKVEETMINKEHRDNYPSGRLRGGGESELSIELY
;
A
#
# COMPACT_ATOMS: atom_id res chain seq x y z
N LEU A 1 13.64 14.85 -13.15
CA LEU A 1 14.37 13.56 -13.11
C LEU A 1 13.71 12.52 -14.00
N ILE A 2 12.45 12.13 -13.75
CA ILE A 2 11.77 11.09 -14.54
C ILE A 2 11.64 11.49 -16.02
N ASP A 3 11.22 12.73 -16.31
CA ASP A 3 11.17 13.24 -17.70
C ASP A 3 12.54 13.27 -18.37
N SER A 4 13.60 13.54 -17.60
CA SER A 4 14.98 13.56 -18.10
C SER A 4 15.47 12.17 -18.57
N ILE A 5 14.85 11.07 -18.10
CA ILE A 5 15.20 9.71 -18.52
C ILE A 5 14.86 9.47 -19.98
N THR A 6 13.74 10.03 -20.47
CA THR A 6 13.32 9.87 -21.88
C THR A 6 14.16 10.73 -22.82
N GLU A 7 14.81 11.76 -22.29
CA GLU A 7 15.69 12.68 -23.02
C GLU A 7 17.17 12.24 -23.03
N ALA A 8 17.52 11.20 -22.28
CA ALA A 8 18.90 10.72 -22.19
C ALA A 8 19.40 10.19 -23.54
N THR A 9 20.46 10.80 -24.08
CA THR A 9 21.03 10.44 -25.38
C THR A 9 22.12 9.38 -25.30
N THR A 10 22.65 9.12 -24.10
CA THR A 10 23.69 8.12 -23.85
C THR A 10 23.34 7.22 -22.66
N THR A 11 23.92 6.02 -22.63
CA THR A 11 23.84 5.10 -21.49
C THR A 11 24.39 5.72 -20.21
N SER A 12 25.47 6.51 -20.32
CA SER A 12 26.09 7.19 -19.18
C SER A 12 25.13 8.20 -18.55
N ASP A 13 24.49 9.03 -19.38
CA ASP A 13 23.52 10.03 -18.89
C ASP A 13 22.32 9.37 -18.24
N ARG A 14 21.81 8.30 -18.88
CA ARG A 14 20.72 7.50 -18.33
C ARG A 14 21.06 6.95 -16.95
N ASN A 15 22.24 6.37 -16.78
CA ASN A 15 22.69 5.82 -15.50
C ASN A 15 22.85 6.91 -14.43
N ASN A 16 23.37 8.09 -14.80
CA ASN A 16 23.48 9.21 -13.87
C ASN A 16 22.10 9.70 -13.39
N ILE A 17 21.11 9.76 -14.27
CA ILE A 17 19.75 10.17 -13.92
C ILE A 17 19.07 9.11 -13.03
N LEU A 18 19.26 7.81 -13.33
CA LEU A 18 18.76 6.72 -12.50
C LEU A 18 19.35 6.77 -11.08
N ASN A 19 20.65 7.05 -10.95
CA ASN A 19 21.30 7.19 -9.65
C ASN A 19 20.75 8.40 -8.87
N GLN A 20 20.49 9.52 -9.54
CA GLN A 20 19.85 10.68 -8.90
C GLN A 20 18.41 10.36 -8.46
N LEU A 21 17.64 9.67 -9.31
CA LEU A 21 16.30 9.22 -8.96
C LEU A 21 16.33 8.27 -7.77
N GLN A 22 17.29 7.34 -7.72
CA GLN A 22 17.49 6.43 -6.59
C GLN A 22 17.74 7.20 -5.29
N LYS A 23 18.58 8.22 -5.33
CA LYS A 23 18.85 9.09 -4.18
C LYS A 23 17.59 9.86 -3.76
N ALA A 24 16.87 10.45 -4.72
CA ALA A 24 15.61 11.14 -4.44
C ALA A 24 14.58 10.22 -3.76
N VAL A 25 14.48 8.96 -4.22
CA VAL A 25 13.58 7.96 -3.63
C VAL A 25 13.97 7.65 -2.18
N VAL A 26 15.27 7.55 -1.86
CA VAL A 26 15.76 7.38 -0.49
C VAL A 26 15.38 8.59 0.36
N ASP A 27 15.73 9.79 -0.09
CA ASP A 27 15.50 11.02 0.69
C ASP A 27 13.99 11.26 0.94
N ILE A 28 13.13 10.90 -0.02
CA ILE A 28 11.67 10.96 0.15
C ILE A 28 11.18 9.92 1.16
N ALA A 29 11.72 8.70 1.15
CA ALA A 29 11.38 7.68 2.14
C ALA A 29 11.70 8.17 3.55
N CYS A 30 12.88 8.76 3.73
CA CYS A 30 13.29 9.36 5.00
C CYS A 30 12.34 10.50 5.40
N ALA A 31 12.03 11.44 4.48
CA ALA A 31 11.15 12.55 4.78
C ALA A 31 9.72 12.12 5.17
N LEU A 32 9.17 11.10 4.52
CA LEU A 32 7.87 10.53 4.89
C LEU A 32 7.94 9.83 6.25
N ALA A 33 9.01 9.06 6.52
CA ALA A 33 9.22 8.45 7.83
C ALA A 33 9.25 9.51 8.94
N GLU A 34 9.94 10.64 8.71
CA GLU A 34 9.97 11.76 9.64
C GLU A 34 8.59 12.40 9.85
N LEU A 35 7.85 12.69 8.76
CA LEU A 35 6.50 13.23 8.82
C LEU A 35 5.57 12.32 9.66
N HIS A 36 5.71 11.01 9.49
CA HIS A 36 4.84 10.04 10.12
C HIS A 36 5.18 9.80 11.60
N THR A 37 6.42 10.04 12.03
CA THR A 37 6.89 9.62 13.36
C THR A 37 7.37 10.73 14.30
N LYS A 38 7.80 11.88 13.77
CA LYS A 38 8.25 13.00 14.61
C LYS A 38 7.13 13.79 15.31
N PRO A 39 5.94 13.99 14.71
CA PRO A 39 4.86 14.72 15.38
C PRO A 39 4.46 14.09 16.72
N ILE A 40 4.17 14.93 17.71
CA ILE A 40 3.76 14.45 19.04
C ILE A 40 2.45 13.68 18.92
N GLY A 41 2.42 12.45 19.46
CA GLY A 41 1.28 11.54 19.38
C GLY A 41 1.36 10.55 18.22
N SER A 42 2.39 10.63 17.35
CA SER A 42 2.67 9.56 16.39
C SER A 42 3.00 8.25 17.11
N GLY A 43 2.51 7.13 16.59
CA GLY A 43 2.65 5.80 17.20
C GLY A 43 1.56 5.42 18.21
N ASP A 44 0.66 6.35 18.56
CA ASP A 44 -0.57 6.04 19.29
C ASP A 44 -1.55 5.25 18.40
N LEU A 45 -2.77 5.00 18.87
CA LEU A 45 -3.80 4.37 18.05
C LEU A 45 -4.41 5.39 17.10
N ALA A 46 -4.43 5.05 15.80
CA ALA A 46 -5.18 5.80 14.80
C ALA A 46 -6.68 5.75 15.11
N LEU A 47 -7.43 6.78 14.73
CA LEU A 47 -8.88 6.80 14.95
C LEU A 47 -9.62 6.00 13.86
N ASP A 48 -10.56 5.15 14.28
CA ASP A 48 -11.39 4.36 13.35
C ASP A 48 -12.18 5.24 12.36
N SER A 49 -12.52 6.46 12.76
CA SER A 49 -13.22 7.44 11.92
C SER A 49 -12.40 7.81 10.68
N TYR A 50 -11.07 7.87 10.79
CA TYR A 50 -10.17 8.14 9.68
C TYR A 50 -10.21 7.02 8.63
N LEU A 51 -10.14 5.76 9.09
CA LEU A 51 -10.24 4.59 8.22
C LEU A 51 -11.64 4.47 7.60
N THR A 52 -12.69 4.74 8.38
CA THR A 52 -14.09 4.69 7.93
C THR A 52 -14.35 5.61 6.74
N GLU A 53 -13.81 6.83 6.74
CA GLU A 53 -13.94 7.74 5.60
C GLU A 53 -13.21 7.20 4.36
N SER A 54 -12.04 6.57 4.53
CA SER A 54 -11.31 5.93 3.44
C SER A 54 -12.07 4.74 2.85
N ILE A 55 -12.70 3.92 3.70
CA ILE A 55 -13.59 2.82 3.33
C ILE A 55 -14.78 3.33 2.51
N ARG A 56 -15.46 4.38 2.99
CA ARG A 56 -16.58 5.01 2.29
C ARG A 56 -16.19 5.47 0.89
N ARG A 57 -15.00 6.08 0.74
CA ARG A 57 -14.45 6.50 -0.55
C ARG A 57 -14.17 5.31 -1.47
N ALA A 58 -13.55 4.24 -0.95
CA ALA A 58 -13.25 3.04 -1.74
C ALA A 58 -14.54 2.38 -2.29
N ARG A 59 -15.56 2.20 -1.46
CA ARG A 59 -16.88 1.69 -1.88
C ARG A 59 -17.53 2.57 -2.96
N ARG A 60 -17.40 3.89 -2.83
CA ARG A 60 -17.88 4.83 -3.85
C ARG A 60 -17.13 4.65 -5.18
N LEU A 61 -15.81 4.45 -5.15
CA LEU A 61 -15.02 4.20 -6.36
C LEU A 61 -15.47 2.91 -7.06
N VAL A 62 -15.63 1.80 -6.34
CA VAL A 62 -16.17 0.55 -6.91
C VAL A 62 -17.56 0.76 -7.50
N SER A 63 -18.43 1.51 -6.81
CA SER A 63 -19.76 1.83 -7.33
C SER A 63 -19.72 2.66 -8.61
N VAL A 64 -18.71 3.52 -8.79
CA VAL A 64 -18.52 4.28 -10.04
C VAL A 64 -17.99 3.35 -11.14
N VAL A 65 -16.97 2.53 -10.86
CA VAL A 65 -16.44 1.55 -11.83
C VAL A 65 -17.55 0.59 -12.29
N ALA A 66 -18.40 0.11 -11.37
CA ALA A 66 -19.52 -0.76 -11.69
C ALA A 66 -20.55 -0.11 -12.62
N LYS A 67 -20.80 1.20 -12.48
CA LYS A 67 -21.70 1.93 -13.40
C LYS A 67 -21.12 2.09 -14.79
N GLU A 68 -19.79 2.17 -14.89
CA GLU A 68 -19.08 2.22 -16.17
C GLU A 68 -18.72 0.82 -16.71
N HIS A 69 -19.07 -0.25 -16.00
CA HIS A 69 -18.65 -1.62 -16.31
C HIS A 69 -19.02 -2.04 -17.72
N ALA A 70 -20.22 -1.71 -18.20
CA ALA A 70 -20.64 -2.01 -19.57
C ALA A 70 -19.72 -1.41 -20.64
N LYS A 71 -19.09 -0.27 -20.38
CA LYS A 71 -18.11 0.36 -21.30
C LYS A 71 -16.72 -0.26 -21.16
N LEU A 72 -16.38 -0.74 -19.97
CA LEU A 72 -15.11 -1.38 -19.68
C LEU A 72 -15.08 -2.83 -20.19
N GLN A 73 -16.22 -3.52 -20.20
CA GLN A 73 -16.34 -4.93 -20.56
C GLN A 73 -15.86 -5.21 -21.99
N ASP A 74 -16.09 -4.28 -22.92
CA ASP A 74 -15.64 -4.39 -24.32
C ASP A 74 -14.13 -4.13 -24.50
N ILE A 75 -13.49 -3.54 -23.50
CA ILE A 75 -12.08 -3.12 -23.55
C ILE A 75 -11.21 -4.14 -22.81
N VAL A 76 -11.75 -4.75 -21.77
CA VAL A 76 -10.99 -5.47 -20.76
C VAL A 76 -11.91 -6.40 -19.99
N ASP A 77 -11.48 -7.65 -19.88
CA ASP A 77 -12.13 -8.67 -19.05
C ASP A 77 -11.91 -8.37 -17.56
N LEU A 78 -12.76 -7.49 -17.02
CA LEU A 78 -12.77 -7.09 -15.62
C LEU A 78 -14.03 -7.62 -14.92
N ASP A 79 -13.82 -8.56 -14.00
CA ASP A 79 -14.85 -9.08 -13.10
C ASP A 79 -15.07 -8.08 -11.95
N ILE A 80 -16.12 -7.26 -12.07
CA ILE A 80 -16.45 -6.24 -11.07
C ILE A 80 -16.91 -6.83 -9.74
N ASP A 81 -17.56 -7.99 -9.76
CA ASP A 81 -18.03 -8.67 -8.56
C ASP A 81 -16.82 -9.18 -7.77
N LYS A 82 -15.81 -9.71 -8.46
CA LYS A 82 -14.53 -10.07 -7.83
C LYS A 82 -13.83 -8.86 -7.21
N VAL A 83 -13.79 -7.72 -7.90
CA VAL A 83 -13.21 -6.47 -7.35
C VAL A 83 -13.96 -6.03 -6.08
N HIS A 84 -15.29 -6.03 -6.13
CA HIS A 84 -16.14 -5.68 -4.99
C HIS A 84 -15.90 -6.60 -3.79
N ASN A 85 -15.97 -7.92 -4.01
CA ASN A 85 -15.76 -8.91 -2.95
C ASN A 85 -14.36 -8.80 -2.33
N GLN A 86 -13.34 -8.52 -3.15
CA GLN A 86 -11.98 -8.32 -2.65
C GLN A 86 -11.85 -7.05 -1.81
N LEU A 87 -12.50 -5.97 -2.23
CA LEU A 87 -12.53 -4.74 -1.44
C LEU A 87 -13.19 -5.00 -0.08
N GLU A 88 -14.36 -5.65 -0.05
CA GLU A 88 -15.06 -5.94 1.20
C GLU A 88 -14.24 -6.86 2.12
N HIS A 89 -13.57 -7.87 1.57
CA HIS A 89 -12.64 -8.70 2.34
C HIS A 89 -11.48 -7.89 2.94
N LEU A 90 -10.84 -7.02 2.16
CA LEU A 90 -9.78 -6.14 2.67
C LEU A 90 -10.30 -5.18 3.74
N ILE A 91 -11.54 -4.69 3.62
CA ILE A 91 -12.17 -3.85 4.63
C ILE A 91 -12.32 -4.61 5.94
N GLU A 92 -12.82 -5.85 5.91
CA GLU A 92 -12.92 -6.71 7.09
C GLU A 92 -11.56 -6.93 7.74
N GLU A 93 -10.53 -7.23 6.94
CA GLU A 93 -9.16 -7.40 7.42
C GLU A 93 -8.59 -6.13 8.07
N CYS A 94 -8.86 -4.96 7.48
CA CYS A 94 -8.39 -3.67 7.98
C CYS A 94 -9.06 -3.26 9.29
N LEU A 95 -10.36 -3.59 9.47
CA LEU A 95 -11.11 -3.29 10.69
C LEU A 95 -10.68 -4.17 11.87
N CYS A 96 -10.09 -5.34 11.61
CA CYS A 96 -9.58 -6.23 12.65
C CYS A 96 -8.21 -5.82 13.21
N GLU A 97 -7.53 -4.83 12.62
CA GLU A 97 -6.17 -4.44 12.97
C GLU A 97 -6.11 -2.97 13.38
N GLN A 98 -5.52 -2.65 14.53
CA GLN A 98 -5.31 -1.26 14.92
C GLN A 98 -4.07 -0.68 14.23
N SER A 99 -4.21 0.51 13.62
CA SER A 99 -3.07 1.22 13.05
C SER A 99 -2.39 2.12 14.06
N LYS A 100 -1.11 2.35 13.81
CA LYS A 100 -0.36 3.43 14.44
C LYS A 100 -0.76 4.76 13.83
N ALA A 101 -1.05 5.74 14.69
CA ALA A 101 -1.40 7.09 14.30
C ALA A 101 -0.19 7.80 13.70
N ALA A 102 -0.42 8.53 12.61
CA ALA A 102 0.57 9.38 11.96
C ALA A 102 -0.11 10.63 11.38
N ILE A 103 0.63 11.74 11.32
CA ILE A 103 0.30 12.80 10.37
C ILE A 103 0.60 12.24 9.00
N VAL A 104 -0.33 12.39 8.06
CA VAL A 104 -0.11 11.97 6.68
C VAL A 104 -0.46 13.10 5.74
N HIS A 105 0.34 13.27 4.69
CA HIS A 105 0.11 14.20 3.60
C HIS A 105 -1.30 14.06 3.03
N GLY A 106 -1.73 12.81 2.85
CA GLY A 106 -3.02 12.44 2.30
C GLY A 106 -3.08 12.40 0.78
N ASP A 107 -2.04 12.92 0.12
CA ASP A 107 -1.82 12.83 -1.32
C ASP A 107 -0.32 12.76 -1.63
N ALA A 108 0.42 11.95 -0.85
CA ALA A 108 1.85 11.79 -1.02
C ALA A 108 2.14 11.02 -2.32
N HIS A 109 2.50 11.74 -3.37
CA HIS A 109 2.95 11.17 -4.63
C HIS A 109 4.10 12.00 -5.20
N PRO A 110 4.93 11.47 -6.13
CA PRO A 110 6.10 12.20 -6.63
C PRO A 110 5.82 13.61 -7.16
N GLY A 111 4.61 13.89 -7.67
CA GLY A 111 4.22 15.24 -8.09
C GLY A 111 4.03 16.28 -6.96
N ASN A 112 3.88 15.84 -5.71
CA ASN A 112 3.66 16.67 -4.52
C ASN A 112 4.90 16.72 -3.61
N LEU A 113 6.05 16.30 -4.14
CA LEU A 113 7.31 16.19 -3.42
C LEU A 113 8.41 16.82 -4.28
N PHE A 114 8.94 17.95 -3.81
CA PHE A 114 10.10 18.55 -4.45
C PHE A 114 11.37 18.01 -3.79
N TRP A 115 12.25 17.42 -4.58
CA TRP A 115 13.55 16.95 -4.11
C TRP A 115 14.66 17.84 -4.68
N ASP A 116 15.51 18.33 -3.78
CA ASP A 116 16.76 18.98 -4.12
C ASP A 116 17.91 18.30 -3.36
N SER A 117 19.01 18.03 -4.06
CA SER A 117 20.13 17.27 -3.50
C SER A 117 20.87 17.97 -2.35
N LEU A 118 20.68 19.28 -2.19
CA LEU A 118 21.31 20.11 -1.15
C LEU A 118 20.30 20.53 -0.06
N ALA A 119 19.06 20.83 -0.45
CA ALA A 119 18.01 21.30 0.45
C ALA A 119 17.10 20.18 1.00
N GLY A 120 17.16 18.97 0.44
CA GLY A 120 16.36 17.82 0.85
C GLY A 120 14.98 17.80 0.19
N VAL A 121 14.01 17.24 0.90
CA VAL A 121 12.64 17.03 0.40
C VAL A 121 11.68 18.07 0.98
N THR A 122 10.91 18.71 0.11
CA THR A 122 9.83 19.63 0.47
C THR A 122 8.49 19.06 0.06
N PHE A 123 7.57 18.96 1.00
CA PHE A 123 6.17 18.62 0.75
C PHE A 123 5.41 19.84 0.23
N ILE A 124 4.64 19.67 -0.84
CA ILE A 124 3.78 20.71 -1.42
C ILE A 124 2.35 20.19 -1.58
N ASP A 125 1.39 21.09 -1.78
CA ASP A 125 -0.04 20.74 -1.78
C ASP A 125 -0.45 20.01 -0.50
N THR A 126 -0.21 20.68 0.62
CA THR A 126 -0.44 20.16 1.96
C THR A 126 -1.81 20.47 2.58
N PRO A 127 -2.85 21.03 1.90
CA PRO A 127 -4.11 21.31 2.59
C PRO A 127 -4.82 20.03 3.00
N SER A 128 -4.43 18.84 2.52
CA SER A 128 -5.00 17.57 2.98
C SER A 128 -4.42 17.06 4.31
N LEU A 129 -3.31 17.61 4.80
CA LEU A 129 -2.65 17.19 6.05
C LEU A 129 -3.62 17.22 7.24
N HIS A 130 -4.43 18.27 7.36
CA HIS A 130 -5.31 18.47 8.52
C HIS A 130 -6.37 17.37 8.67
N TYR A 131 -6.69 16.62 7.61
CA TYR A 131 -7.61 15.46 7.73
C TYR A 131 -7.01 14.29 8.50
N SER A 132 -5.68 14.29 8.70
CA SER A 132 -4.97 13.32 9.53
C SER A 132 -4.71 13.80 10.95
N MET A 133 -5.34 14.92 11.34
CA MET A 133 -5.23 15.53 12.66
C MET A 133 -6.60 15.57 13.35
N ASP A 134 -6.62 15.40 14.67
CA ASP A 134 -7.80 15.77 15.47
C ASP A 134 -7.88 17.30 15.69
N SER A 135 -8.89 17.74 16.44
CA SER A 135 -9.08 19.17 16.75
C SER A 135 -7.95 19.81 17.55
N MET A 136 -7.06 19.02 18.14
CA MET A 136 -5.89 19.47 18.90
C MET A 136 -4.60 19.38 18.07
N GLY A 137 -4.68 18.96 16.80
CA GLY A 137 -3.52 18.74 15.94
C GLY A 137 -2.83 17.39 16.16
N LYS A 138 -3.41 16.48 16.97
CA LYS A 138 -2.81 15.17 17.23
C LYS A 138 -2.99 14.25 16.02
N PRO A 139 -1.99 13.41 15.68
CA PRO A 139 -2.11 12.37 14.67
C PRO A 139 -3.31 11.45 14.87
N ILE A 140 -4.08 11.25 13.80
CA ILE A 140 -5.17 10.27 13.72
C ILE A 140 -5.14 9.45 12.42
N GLY A 141 -4.26 9.81 11.49
CA GLY A 141 -4.11 9.14 10.19
C GLY A 141 -3.31 7.84 10.27
N THR A 142 -3.21 7.16 9.12
CA THR A 142 -2.48 5.89 8.97
C THR A 142 -1.44 6.03 7.86
N PRO A 143 -0.15 5.78 8.12
CA PRO A 143 0.95 6.03 7.16
C PRO A 143 0.80 5.25 5.85
N GLU A 144 0.13 4.09 5.88
CA GLU A 144 -0.11 3.23 4.71
C GLU A 144 -0.81 3.96 3.56
N ARG A 145 -1.59 5.02 3.84
CA ARG A 145 -2.22 5.86 2.81
C ARG A 145 -1.19 6.54 1.92
N ASP A 146 -0.18 7.16 2.53
CA ASP A 146 0.85 7.91 1.81
C ASP A 146 1.80 6.95 1.10
N ILE A 147 2.20 5.86 1.75
CA ILE A 147 3.06 4.83 1.17
C ILE A 147 2.41 4.22 -0.08
N ALA A 148 1.15 3.80 0.01
CA ALA A 148 0.43 3.22 -1.13
C ALA A 148 0.30 4.21 -2.30
N SER A 149 0.00 5.48 -2.01
CA SER A 149 -0.16 6.52 -3.03
C SER A 149 1.17 6.84 -3.73
N PHE A 150 2.25 6.93 -2.95
CA PHE A 150 3.58 7.21 -3.47
C PHE A 150 4.08 6.06 -4.35
N GLU A 151 4.01 4.82 -3.86
CA GLU A 151 4.41 3.65 -4.62
C GLU A 151 3.61 3.50 -5.91
N GLY A 152 2.29 3.66 -5.83
CA GLY A 152 1.39 3.56 -6.99
C GLY A 152 1.77 4.54 -8.09
N ARG A 153 1.92 5.82 -7.74
CA ARG A 153 2.28 6.86 -8.71
C ARG A 153 3.74 6.75 -9.17
N LEU A 154 4.67 6.27 -8.33
CA LEU A 154 6.05 6.01 -8.73
C LEU A 154 6.12 4.95 -9.83
N VAL A 155 5.38 3.84 -9.70
CA VAL A 155 5.32 2.78 -10.72
C VAL A 155 4.74 3.31 -12.03
N GLU A 156 3.66 4.07 -11.95
CA GLU A 156 3.03 4.69 -13.11
C GLU A 156 4.01 5.60 -13.87
N LEU A 157 4.71 6.48 -13.15
CA LEU A 157 5.70 7.38 -13.72
C LEU A 157 6.91 6.64 -14.29
N CYS A 158 7.42 5.61 -13.61
CA CYS A 158 8.49 4.76 -14.12
C CYS A 158 8.10 4.15 -15.48
N ARG A 159 6.90 3.59 -15.57
CA ARG A 159 6.39 3.00 -16.81
C ARG A 159 6.23 4.05 -17.92
N LYS A 160 5.67 5.22 -17.61
CA LYS A 160 5.52 6.33 -18.58
C LYS A 160 6.88 6.80 -19.13
N ALA A 161 7.93 6.76 -18.30
CA ALA A 161 9.30 7.08 -18.71
C ALA A 161 10.08 5.92 -19.35
N GLY A 162 9.45 4.77 -19.60
CA GLY A 162 10.12 3.60 -20.21
C GLY A 162 11.11 2.88 -19.29
N ILE A 163 11.05 3.13 -17.97
CA ILE A 163 11.84 2.41 -16.98
C ILE A 163 11.32 0.97 -16.89
N SER A 164 12.23 0.00 -16.87
CA SER A 164 11.85 -1.42 -16.84
C SER A 164 11.16 -1.81 -15.54
N LYS A 165 10.42 -2.93 -15.56
CA LYS A 165 9.77 -3.48 -14.36
C LYS A 165 10.77 -3.77 -13.23
N ASN A 166 11.97 -4.23 -13.57
CA ASN A 166 13.00 -4.56 -12.58
C ASN A 166 13.58 -3.30 -11.91
N GLU A 167 13.84 -2.25 -12.69
CA GLU A 167 14.29 -0.96 -12.15
C GLU A 167 13.20 -0.31 -11.30
N SER A 168 11.94 -0.31 -11.78
CA SER A 168 10.80 0.20 -11.01
C SER A 168 10.63 -0.55 -9.69
N LYS A 169 10.79 -1.88 -9.71
CA LYS A 169 10.80 -2.70 -8.49
C LYS A 169 11.97 -2.30 -7.56
N SER A 170 13.17 -2.11 -8.09
CA SER A 170 14.33 -1.65 -7.31
C SER A 170 14.08 -0.32 -6.59
N PHE A 171 13.41 0.63 -7.25
CA PHE A 171 13.02 1.89 -6.60
C PHE A 171 12.02 1.69 -5.47
N ARG A 172 11.00 0.85 -5.66
CA ARG A 172 10.04 0.53 -4.60
C ARG A 172 10.68 -0.18 -3.42
N ASP A 173 11.50 -1.19 -3.70
CA ASP A 173 12.20 -1.95 -2.66
C ASP A 173 13.13 -1.00 -1.87
N THR A 174 13.82 -0.09 -2.57
CA THR A 174 14.66 0.91 -1.89
C THR A 174 13.84 1.89 -1.06
N PHE A 175 12.72 2.37 -1.58
CA PHE A 175 11.81 3.26 -0.85
C PHE A 175 11.34 2.62 0.45
N LEU A 176 10.79 1.41 0.38
CA LEU A 176 10.26 0.70 1.55
C LEU A 176 11.37 0.36 2.57
N ASN A 177 12.53 -0.10 2.08
CA ASN A 177 13.66 -0.42 2.96
C ASN A 177 14.18 0.81 3.72
N ASN A 178 14.25 1.97 3.06
CA ASN A 178 14.72 3.20 3.73
C ASN A 178 13.65 3.80 4.64
N TYR A 179 12.37 3.69 4.27
CA TYR A 179 11.28 4.08 5.15
C TYR A 179 11.30 3.26 6.46
N ASP A 180 11.52 1.95 6.37
CA ASP A 180 11.65 1.07 7.53
C ASP A 180 12.93 1.35 8.33
N ALA A 181 14.07 1.55 7.66
CA ALA A 181 15.35 1.88 8.30
C ALA A 181 15.29 3.19 9.11
N GLU A 182 14.54 4.19 8.62
CA GLU A 182 14.27 5.44 9.33
C GLU A 182 13.14 5.32 10.38
N LYS A 183 12.72 4.10 10.68
CA LYS A 183 11.68 3.79 11.66
C LYS A 183 10.37 4.51 11.36
N GLY A 184 9.96 4.62 10.09
CA GLY A 184 8.75 5.32 9.65
C GLY A 184 7.42 4.82 10.24
N GLY A 185 7.45 3.82 11.12
CA GLY A 185 6.28 3.20 11.72
C GLY A 185 5.97 1.87 11.05
N SER A 186 5.48 0.93 11.85
CA SER A 186 5.07 -0.38 11.35
C SER A 186 3.87 -0.23 10.41
N LEU A 187 4.03 -0.71 9.18
CA LEU A 187 2.98 -0.70 8.16
C LEU A 187 2.19 -2.01 8.22
N SER A 188 0.86 -1.92 8.35
CA SER A 188 -0.01 -3.08 8.17
C SER A 188 -0.05 -3.47 6.68
N GLU A 189 0.33 -4.71 6.37
CA GLU A 189 0.27 -5.24 5.02
C GLU A 189 -1.16 -5.19 4.45
N LYS A 190 -2.16 -5.48 5.29
CA LYS A 190 -3.58 -5.47 4.94
C LYS A 190 -4.05 -4.07 4.56
N LYS A 191 -3.69 -3.06 5.37
CA LYS A 191 -4.06 -1.67 5.10
C LYS A 191 -3.31 -1.10 3.91
N LEU A 192 -2.05 -1.48 3.72
CA LEU A 192 -1.28 -1.11 2.53
C LEU A 192 -1.96 -1.65 1.28
N LYS A 193 -2.37 -2.93 1.25
CA LYS A 193 -3.12 -3.53 0.15
C LYS A 193 -4.46 -2.81 -0.09
N PHE A 194 -5.21 -2.49 0.97
CA PHE A 194 -6.44 -1.70 0.86
C PHE A 194 -6.21 -0.34 0.21
N PHE A 195 -5.20 0.42 0.65
CA PHE A 195 -4.91 1.74 0.08
C PHE A 195 -4.38 1.65 -1.36
N GLN A 196 -3.61 0.60 -1.69
CA GLN A 196 -3.17 0.33 -3.07
C GLN A 196 -4.37 0.05 -3.98
N LEU A 197 -5.30 -0.81 -3.55
CA LEU A 197 -6.54 -1.08 -4.29
C LEU A 197 -7.36 0.21 -4.47
N ARG A 198 -7.53 0.99 -3.40
CA ARG A 198 -8.23 2.28 -3.45
C ARG A 198 -7.57 3.26 -4.43
N PHE A 199 -6.23 3.34 -4.44
CA PHE A 199 -5.48 4.18 -5.37
C PHE A 199 -5.76 3.78 -6.82
N VAL A 200 -5.61 2.50 -7.16
CA VAL A 200 -5.84 1.99 -8.52
C VAL A 200 -7.28 2.19 -8.98
N LEU A 201 -8.26 2.01 -8.09
CA LEU A 201 -9.67 2.33 -8.39
C LEU A 201 -9.87 3.82 -8.68
N GLY A 202 -9.15 4.70 -7.98
CA GLY A 202 -9.14 6.14 -8.23
C GLY A 202 -8.62 6.47 -9.62
N GLU A 203 -7.47 5.91 -9.98
CA GLU A 203 -6.85 6.06 -11.31
C GLU A 203 -7.79 5.56 -12.42
N LEU A 204 -8.42 4.40 -12.23
CA LEU A 204 -9.37 3.86 -13.20
C LEU A 204 -10.56 4.79 -13.42
N VAL A 205 -11.15 5.32 -12.34
CA VAL A 205 -12.25 6.29 -12.43
C VAL A 205 -11.79 7.58 -13.11
N GLN A 206 -10.60 8.07 -12.81
CA GLN A 206 -10.05 9.27 -13.45
C GLN A 206 -9.82 9.05 -14.94
N ALA A 207 -9.22 7.92 -15.33
CA ALA A 207 -9.02 7.56 -16.73
C ALA A 207 -10.37 7.46 -17.47
N CYS A 208 -11.38 6.81 -16.88
CA CYS A 208 -12.72 6.76 -17.44
C CYS A 208 -13.33 8.16 -17.65
N ASN A 209 -13.10 9.08 -16.72
CA ASN A 209 -13.63 10.45 -16.82
C ASN A 209 -12.91 11.29 -17.88
N ASN A 210 -11.60 11.13 -18.02
CA ASN A 210 -10.81 11.84 -19.04
C ASN A 210 -11.18 11.39 -20.46
N GLU A 211 -11.44 10.09 -20.62
CA GLU A 211 -11.80 9.47 -21.91
C GLU A 211 -13.27 9.68 -22.30
N ARG A 212 -14.13 10.26 -21.44
CA ARG A 212 -15.48 10.70 -21.86
C ARG A 212 -15.47 11.72 -23.02
N SER A 213 -14.28 12.22 -23.39
CA SER A 213 -14.05 13.13 -24.53
C SER A 213 -13.45 12.46 -25.78
N LYS A 214 -13.03 11.18 -25.74
CA LYS A 214 -12.35 10.45 -26.84
C LYS A 214 -12.68 8.93 -26.83
N ASP A 215 -12.17 8.19 -27.81
CA ASP A 215 -12.39 6.75 -27.98
C ASP A 215 -11.73 5.93 -26.85
N ILE A 216 -12.56 5.37 -25.96
CA ILE A 216 -12.13 4.64 -24.75
C ILE A 216 -11.35 3.36 -25.10
N GLN A 217 -11.61 2.75 -26.27
CA GLN A 217 -11.04 1.47 -26.70
C GLN A 217 -9.51 1.49 -26.84
N GLY A 218 -8.92 2.66 -27.08
CA GLY A 218 -7.47 2.87 -27.22
C GLY A 218 -6.77 3.42 -25.98
N SER A 219 -7.49 3.61 -24.86
CA SER A 219 -6.92 4.29 -23.70
C SER A 219 -5.90 3.42 -22.97
N LYS A 220 -4.63 3.78 -23.15
CA LYS A 220 -3.50 3.14 -22.46
C LYS A 220 -3.65 3.24 -20.94
N ASP A 221 -4.13 4.38 -20.43
CA ASP A 221 -4.30 4.61 -18.99
C ASP A 221 -5.34 3.66 -18.37
N ILE A 222 -6.46 3.36 -19.07
CA ILE A 222 -7.48 2.41 -18.60
C ILE A 222 -6.93 0.99 -18.55
N GLN A 223 -6.28 0.53 -19.63
CA GLN A 223 -5.67 -0.79 -19.68
C GLN A 223 -4.63 -0.96 -18.57
N GLU A 224 -3.85 0.07 -18.34
CA GLU A 224 -2.80 0.13 -17.34
C GLU A 224 -3.34 0.04 -15.91
N ALA A 225 -4.38 0.83 -15.56
CA ALA A 225 -5.03 0.75 -14.26
C ALA A 225 -5.60 -0.65 -14.00
N ILE A 226 -6.14 -1.31 -15.04
CA ILE A 226 -6.72 -2.65 -14.91
C ILE A 226 -5.66 -3.74 -14.75
N VAL A 227 -4.52 -3.63 -15.43
CA VAL A 227 -3.39 -4.54 -15.18
C VAL A 227 -2.92 -4.42 -13.72
N SER A 228 -2.77 -3.20 -13.20
CA SER A 228 -2.43 -2.98 -11.80
C SER A 228 -3.48 -3.54 -10.84
N LEU A 229 -4.77 -3.38 -11.18
CA LEU A 229 -5.87 -3.95 -10.39
C LEU A 229 -5.77 -5.47 -10.35
N LYS A 230 -5.62 -6.14 -11.51
CA LYS A 230 -5.47 -7.60 -11.59
C LYS A 230 -4.28 -8.11 -10.79
N GLN A 231 -3.13 -7.44 -10.85
CA GLN A 231 -1.95 -7.82 -10.07
C GLN A 231 -2.19 -7.77 -8.56
N ILE A 232 -2.91 -6.75 -8.08
CA ILE A 232 -3.28 -6.64 -6.66
C ILE A 232 -4.22 -7.80 -6.28
N LEU A 233 -5.22 -8.08 -7.11
CA LEU A 233 -6.19 -9.16 -6.89
C LEU A 233 -5.54 -10.56 -6.93
N GLU A 234 -4.65 -10.82 -7.89
CA GLU A 234 -3.96 -12.11 -8.07
C GLU A 234 -2.97 -12.40 -6.94
N LYS A 235 -2.16 -11.41 -6.55
CA LYS A 235 -1.22 -11.57 -5.43
C LYS A 235 -1.95 -11.96 -4.15
N GLN A 236 -3.10 -11.33 -3.88
CA GLN A 236 -3.90 -11.63 -2.70
C GLN A 236 -4.54 -13.02 -2.75
N TRP A 237 -4.98 -13.48 -3.93
CA TRP A 237 -5.50 -14.83 -4.07
C TRP A 237 -4.42 -15.88 -3.77
N MET A 238 -3.21 -15.70 -4.30
CA MET A 238 -2.09 -16.62 -4.03
C MET A 238 -1.71 -16.63 -2.54
N ASP A 239 -1.63 -15.45 -1.90
CA ASP A 239 -1.34 -15.35 -0.46
C ASP A 239 -2.41 -16.06 0.40
N ASN A 240 -3.68 -16.00 -0.01
CA ASN A 240 -4.78 -16.64 0.70
C ASN A 240 -4.81 -18.17 0.49
N GLN A 241 -4.45 -18.68 -0.70
CA GLN A 241 -4.35 -20.13 -0.92
C GLN A 241 -3.22 -20.75 -0.10
N SER A 242 -2.04 -20.13 -0.08
CA SER A 242 -0.90 -20.63 0.70
C SER A 242 -1.22 -20.71 2.21
N LYS A 243 -1.96 -19.74 2.75
CA LYS A 243 -2.39 -19.76 4.16
C LYS A 243 -3.41 -20.88 4.45
N VAL A 244 -4.33 -21.15 3.52
CA VAL A 244 -5.30 -22.24 3.67
C VAL A 244 -4.60 -23.60 3.64
N GLU A 245 -3.67 -23.79 2.70
CA GLU A 245 -2.86 -25.00 2.60
C GLU A 245 -2.01 -25.23 3.86
N GLU A 246 -1.33 -24.20 4.37
CA GLU A 246 -0.55 -24.27 5.60
C GLU A 246 -1.43 -24.58 6.83
N THR A 247 -2.64 -24.03 6.88
CA THR A 247 -3.61 -24.32 7.96
C THR A 247 -4.14 -25.75 7.88
N MET A 248 -4.39 -26.27 6.68
CA MET A 248 -4.82 -27.66 6.47
C MET A 248 -3.70 -28.64 6.85
N ILE A 249 -2.46 -28.38 6.44
CA ILE A 249 -1.28 -29.19 6.80
C ILE A 249 -1.08 -29.21 8.31
N ASN A 250 -1.18 -28.05 8.98
CA ASN A 250 -1.04 -27.96 10.44
C ASN A 250 -2.19 -28.66 11.19
N LYS A 251 -3.40 -28.66 10.63
CA LYS A 251 -4.56 -29.37 11.19
C LYS A 251 -4.40 -30.89 11.02
N GLU A 252 -4.03 -31.36 9.83
CA GLU A 252 -3.75 -32.78 9.59
C GLU A 252 -2.59 -33.29 10.45
N HIS A 253 -1.54 -32.48 10.66
CA HIS A 253 -0.42 -32.86 11.52
C HIS A 253 -0.85 -32.97 13.00
N ARG A 254 -1.74 -32.09 13.49
CA ARG A 254 -2.31 -32.18 14.84
C ARG A 254 -3.25 -33.38 15.01
N ASP A 255 -4.07 -33.66 14.00
CA ASP A 255 -5.05 -34.75 14.05
C ASP A 255 -4.35 -36.13 13.92
N ASN A 256 -3.24 -36.21 13.16
CA ASN A 256 -2.47 -37.44 12.98
C ASN A 256 -1.40 -37.69 14.06
N TYR A 257 -0.98 -36.64 14.79
CA TYR A 257 -0.02 -36.75 15.90
C TYR A 257 -0.56 -36.01 17.12
N PRO A 258 -1.64 -36.52 17.76
CA PRO A 258 -2.13 -35.94 19.00
C PRO A 258 -0.98 -36.05 20.02
N SER A 259 -0.46 -34.91 20.44
CA SER A 259 0.59 -34.80 21.45
C SER A 259 0.23 -35.72 22.62
N GLY A 260 0.95 -36.83 22.74
CA GLY A 260 0.69 -37.84 23.75
C GLY A 260 0.70 -37.18 25.12
N ARG A 261 -0.45 -37.21 25.81
CA ARG A 261 -0.46 -37.00 27.25
C ARG A 261 0.47 -38.04 27.84
N LEU A 262 1.65 -37.62 28.28
CA LEU A 262 2.47 -38.39 29.21
C LEU A 262 1.67 -38.50 30.52
N ARG A 263 0.78 -39.50 30.58
CA ARG A 263 0.28 -40.06 31.83
C ARG A 263 1.35 -41.01 32.34
N GLY A 264 2.17 -40.51 33.27
CA GLY A 264 2.88 -41.35 34.23
C GLY A 264 2.28 -41.09 35.61
N GLY A 265 1.48 -42.03 36.13
CA GLY A 265 1.36 -42.22 37.58
C GLY A 265 2.63 -42.92 38.09
N GLY A 266 2.93 -43.03 39.37
CA GLY A 266 2.32 -42.57 40.61
C GLY A 266 3.27 -42.96 41.76
N GLU A 267 2.99 -42.41 42.94
CA GLU A 267 3.41 -42.87 44.28
C GLU A 267 4.90 -42.82 44.69
N SER A 268 5.23 -41.94 45.64
CA SER A 268 5.50 -42.33 47.04
C SER A 268 5.76 -41.10 47.92
N GLU A 269 5.31 -41.22 49.17
CA GLU A 269 5.41 -40.29 50.28
C GLU A 269 6.86 -39.91 50.61
N LEU A 270 7.08 -38.68 51.08
CA LEU A 270 7.94 -38.41 52.23
C LEU A 270 7.71 -36.97 52.73
N SER A 271 7.03 -36.91 53.87
CA SER A 271 6.97 -35.79 54.81
C SER A 271 8.35 -35.37 55.29
N ILE A 272 8.68 -34.07 55.20
CA ILE A 272 9.60 -33.40 56.14
C ILE A 272 9.05 -31.99 56.38
N GLU A 273 8.55 -31.76 57.60
CA GLU A 273 8.40 -30.45 58.22
C GLU A 273 9.78 -29.82 58.43
N LEU A 274 9.96 -28.56 58.04
CA LEU A 274 10.98 -27.67 58.60
C LEU A 274 10.43 -26.23 58.64
N TYR A 275 10.14 -25.80 59.87
CA TYR A 275 10.01 -24.44 60.43
C TYR A 275 9.15 -23.38 59.72
#